data_AF-A0A975MDL6-F1
#
_entry.id   AF-A0A975MDL6-F1
#
_cell.length_a   1.000
_cell.length_b   1.000
_cell.length_c   1.000
_cell.angle_alpha   90.00
_cell.angle_beta   90.00
_cell.angle_gamma   90.00
#
_symmetry.space_group_name_H-M   'P 1'
#
loop_
_entity.id
_entity.type
_entity.pdbx_description
1 polymer ?
#
loop_
_entity_poly.entity_id
_entity_poly.type
_entity_poly.pdbx_seq_one_letter_code
_entity_poly.pdbx_strand_id
1 'polypeptide(L)' 'MARSKPSARNALKKLREQREELDAQEARLRDEAAGELGKVLLECGAETIEPAQLKQLIRASLTIGIDDALKRLSPA' A
#
# COMPACT_ATOMS: atom_id res chain seq x y z
N MET A 1 15.68 4.55 -45.04
CA MET A 1 15.43 4.03 -43.66
C MET A 1 16.00 5.00 -42.62
N ALA A 2 15.31 6.11 -42.29
CA ALA A 2 15.84 7.11 -41.34
C ALA A 2 14.77 7.91 -40.55
N ARG A 3 13.52 7.43 -40.44
CA ARG A 3 12.44 8.14 -39.70
C ARG A 3 12.07 7.52 -38.35
N SER A 4 12.68 6.40 -37.92
CA SER A 4 12.29 5.68 -36.70
C SER A 4 12.94 6.19 -35.40
N LYS A 5 14.15 6.76 -35.45
CA LYS A 5 14.92 7.17 -34.26
C LYS A 5 14.28 8.30 -33.43
N PRO A 6 13.74 9.39 -34.02
CA PRO A 6 13.08 10.44 -33.25
C PRO A 6 11.79 9.96 -32.58
N SER A 7 11.03 9.10 -33.26
CA SER A 7 9.78 8.51 -32.76
C SER A 7 10.03 7.59 -31.56
N ALA A 8 11.05 6.72 -31.62
CA ALA A 8 11.40 5.84 -30.51
C ALA A 8 11.90 6.61 -29.27
N ARG A 9 12.69 7.67 -29.45
CA ARG A 9 13.15 8.53 -28.35
C ARG A 9 11.98 9.25 -27.67
N ASN A 10 11.04 9.77 -28.46
CA ASN A 10 9.86 10.45 -27.93
C ASN A 10 8.92 9.48 -27.18
N ALA A 11 8.73 8.27 -27.72
CA ALA A 11 7.97 7.22 -27.04
C ALA A 11 8.60 6.84 -25.69
N LEU A 12 9.93 6.71 -25.64
CA LEU A 12 10.66 6.43 -24.40
C LEU A 12 10.53 7.59 -23.39
N LYS A 13 10.61 8.85 -23.85
CA LYS A 13 10.41 10.03 -22.99
C LYS A 13 9.00 10.01 -22.37
N LYS A 14 7.98 9.81 -23.20
CA LYS A 14 6.58 9.72 -22.74
C LYS A 14 6.37 8.58 -21.74
N LEU A 15 6.98 7.42 -21.98
CA LEU A 15 6.90 6.30 -21.06
C LEU A 15 7.52 6.61 -19.68
N ARG A 16 8.62 7.38 -19.65
CA ARG A 16 9.25 7.81 -18.39
C ARG A 16 8.36 8.79 -17.63
N GLU A 17 7.83 9.79 -18.33
CA GLU A 17 6.88 10.75 -17.75
C GLU A 17 5.66 10.03 -17.16
N GLN A 18 5.10 9.04 -17.88
CA GLN A 18 3.99 8.23 -17.37
C GLN A 18 4.36 7.39 -16.15
N ARG A 19 5.59 6.88 -16.06
CA ARG A 19 6.05 6.15 -14.86
C ARG A 19 6.16 7.08 -13.67
N GLU A 20 6.73 8.26 -13.85
CA GLU A 20 6.84 9.27 -12.80
C GLU A 20 5.44 9.70 -12.30
N GLU A 21 4.47 9.88 -13.21
CA GLU A 21 3.08 10.16 -12.85
C GLU A 21 2.44 9.01 -12.05
N LEU A 22 2.66 7.76 -12.45
CA LEU A 22 2.13 6.59 -11.75
C LEU A 22 2.77 6.42 -10.36
N ASP A 23 4.08 6.63 -10.23
CA ASP A 23 4.79 6.56 -8.96
C ASP A 23 4.25 7.63 -7.98
N ALA A 24 3.97 8.85 -8.48
CA ALA A 24 3.37 9.91 -7.69
C ALA A 24 1.93 9.59 -7.26
N GLN A 25 1.13 8.99 -8.16
CA GLN A 25 -0.23 8.54 -7.83
C GLN A 25 -0.22 7.40 -6.81
N GLU A 26 0.69 6.45 -6.95
CA GLU A 26 0.83 5.35 -6.00
C GLU A 26 1.21 5.87 -4.61
N ALA A 27 2.17 6.80 -4.52
CA ALA A 27 2.54 7.42 -3.26
C ALA A 27 1.33 8.10 -2.59
N ARG A 28 0.57 8.88 -3.37
CA ARG A 28 -0.64 9.55 -2.87
C ARG A 28 -1.70 8.55 -2.39
N LEU A 29 -1.98 7.50 -3.16
CA LEU A 29 -2.97 6.49 -2.81
C LEU A 29 -2.55 5.71 -1.55
N ARG A 30 -1.25 5.43 -1.38
CA ARG A 30 -0.72 4.79 -0.17
C ARG A 30 -0.90 5.67 1.07
N ASP A 31 -0.67 6.98 0.94
CA ASP A 31 -0.88 7.92 2.04
C ASP A 31 -2.38 8.05 2.40
N GLU A 32 -3.26 8.12 1.40
CA GLU A 32 -4.71 8.14 1.60
C GLU A 32 -5.19 6.85 2.32
N ALA A 33 -4.74 5.68 1.86
CA ALA A 33 -5.05 4.40 2.49
C ALA A 33 -4.50 4.30 3.94
N ALA A 34 -3.30 4.81 4.19
CA ALA A 34 -2.74 4.86 5.54
C ALA A 34 -3.59 5.74 6.47
N GLY A 35 -4.10 6.87 5.96
CA GLY A 35 -5.02 7.74 6.70
C GLY A 35 -6.35 7.05 7.02
N GLU A 36 -6.93 6.32 6.08
CA GLU A 36 -8.17 5.56 6.30
C GLU A 36 -7.98 4.43 7.32
N LEU A 37 -6.93 3.63 7.19
CA LEU A 37 -6.61 2.57 8.15
C LEU A 37 -6.33 3.14 9.56
N GLY A 38 -5.66 4.29 9.63
CA GLY A 38 -5.43 5.00 10.89
C GLY A 38 -6.74 5.40 11.59
N LYS A 39 -7.74 5.90 10.84
CA LYS A 39 -9.06 6.23 11.40
C LYS A 39 -9.74 4.99 11.98
N VAL A 40 -9.74 3.87 11.25
CA VAL A 40 -10.34 2.61 11.72
C VAL A 40 -9.67 2.14 13.03
N LEU A 41 -8.35 2.25 13.14
CA LEU A 41 -7.65 1.89 14.38
C LEU A 41 -8.10 2.75 15.57
N LEU A 42 -8.23 4.06 15.37
CA LEU A 42 -8.72 4.97 16.41
C LEU A 42 -10.18 4.66 16.79
N GLU A 43 -11.04 4.36 15.82
CA GLU A 43 -12.44 3.97 16.08
C GLU A 43 -12.54 2.67 16.89
N CYS A 44 -11.55 1.78 16.78
CA CYS A 44 -11.46 0.55 17.56
C CYS A 44 -10.84 0.74 18.96
N GLY A 45 -10.49 1.96 19.36
CA GLY A 45 -9.81 2.23 20.63
C GLY A 45 -8.34 1.77 20.67
N ALA A 46 -7.72 1.58 19.50
CA ALA A 46 -6.36 1.07 19.39
C ALA A 46 -5.28 2.17 19.53
N GLU A 47 -5.62 3.37 20.02
CA GLU A 47 -4.66 4.48 20.18
C GLU A 47 -3.47 4.17 21.10
N THR A 48 -3.59 3.15 21.96
CA THR A 48 -2.54 2.73 22.89
C THR A 48 -1.64 1.61 22.36
N ILE A 49 -1.99 0.99 21.21
CA ILE A 49 -1.17 -0.08 20.63
C ILE A 49 0.11 0.51 20.08
N GLU A 50 1.27 0.02 20.54
CA GLU A 50 2.55 0.48 20.00
C GLU A 50 2.70 0.08 18.52
N PRO A 51 3.30 0.93 17.67
CA PRO A 51 3.47 0.62 16.25
C PRO A 51 4.22 -0.70 15.97
N ALA A 52 5.16 -1.08 16.84
CA ALA A 52 5.87 -2.35 16.74
C ALA A 52 4.96 -3.56 17.01
N GLN A 53 4.10 -3.47 18.04
CA GLN A 53 3.14 -4.50 18.39
C GLN A 53 2.09 -4.68 17.29
N LEU A 54 1.57 -3.57 16.74
CA LEU A 54 0.62 -3.62 15.62
C LEU A 54 1.26 -4.29 14.40
N LYS A 55 2.49 -3.91 14.03
CA LYS A 55 3.22 -4.56 12.92
C LYS A 55 3.40 -6.06 13.15
N GLN A 56 3.74 -6.45 14.38
CA GLN A 56 3.91 -7.86 14.74
C GLN A 56 2.58 -8.62 14.65
N LEU A 57 1.49 -8.06 15.18
CA LEU A 57 0.15 -8.64 15.11
C LEU A 57 -0.26 -8.87 13.65
N ILE A 58 -0.18 -7.84 12.80
CA ILE A 58 -0.56 -7.96 11.38
C ILE A 58 0.30 -9.00 10.66
N ARG A 59 1.62 -9.02 10.87
CA ARG A 59 2.51 -10.03 10.27
C ARG A 59 2.16 -11.45 10.73
N ALA A 60 1.89 -11.63 12.02
CA ALA A 60 1.50 -12.92 12.57
C ALA A 60 0.16 -13.39 11.97
N SER A 61 -0.84 -12.50 11.90
CA SER A 61 -2.14 -12.78 11.30
C SER A 61 -2.03 -13.14 9.81
N LEU A 62 -1.20 -12.42 9.04
CA LEU A 62 -0.99 -12.72 7.61
C LEU A 62 -0.30 -14.06 7.39
N THR A 63 0.57 -14.50 8.30
CA THR A 63 1.29 -15.78 8.19
C THR A 63 0.33 -16.98 8.29
N ILE A 64 -0.73 -16.84 9.09
CA ILE A 64 -1.72 -17.91 9.32
C ILE A 64 -3.02 -17.69 8.53
N GLY A 65 -3.17 -16.56 7.84
CA GLY A 65 -4.41 -16.14 7.20
C GLY A 65 -5.32 -15.34 8.15
N ILE A 66 -5.92 -14.27 7.64
CA ILE A 66 -6.74 -13.34 8.44
C ILE A 66 -7.95 -14.05 9.06
N ASP A 67 -8.65 -14.90 8.31
CA ASP A 67 -9.82 -15.62 8.82
C ASP A 67 -9.48 -16.54 10.00
N ASP A 68 -8.38 -17.28 9.90
CA ASP A 68 -7.93 -18.16 10.96
C ASP A 68 -7.33 -17.39 12.15
N ALA A 69 -6.73 -16.22 11.90
CA ALA A 69 -6.33 -15.31 12.96
C ALA A 69 -7.54 -14.79 13.74
N LEU A 70 -8.61 -14.39 13.06
CA LEU A 70 -9.84 -13.92 13.69
C LEU A 70 -10.47 -15.00 14.57
N LYS A 71 -10.57 -16.24 14.10
CA LYS A 71 -11.09 -17.36 14.92
C LYS A 71 -10.31 -17.56 16.23
N ARG A 72 -9.02 -17.25 16.26
CA ARG A 72 -8.19 -17.35 17.48
C ARG A 72 -8.40 -16.18 18.44
N LEU A 73 -8.79 -15.02 17.92
CA LEU A 73 -8.99 -13.79 18.69
C LEU A 73 -10.45 -13.63 19.17
N SER A 74 -11.40 -14.23 18.45
CA SER A 74 -12.79 -14.27 18.88
C SER A 74 -12.93 -15.09 20.18
N PRO A 75 -13.61 -14.57 21.21
CA PRO A 75 -13.99 -15.39 22.34
C PRO A 75 -14.96 -16.48 21.87
N ALA A 76 -14.82 -17.68 22.43
CA ALA A 76 -15.72 -18.80 22.19
C ALA A 76 -17.15 -18.48 22.64
#